data_AF-A0A2E3Z5D1-F1
#
_entry.id   AF-A0A2E3Z5D1-F1
#
_cell.length_a   1.000
_cell.length_b   1.000
_cell.length_c   1.000
_cell.angle_alpha   90.00
_cell.angle_beta   90.00
_cell.angle_gamma   90.00
#
_symmetry.space_group_name_H-M   'P 1'
#
loop_
_entity.id
_entity.type
_entity.pdbx_description
1 polymer ?
#
loop_
_entity_poly.entity_id
_entity_poly.type
_entity_poly.pdbx_seq_one_letter_code
_entity_poly.pdbx_strand_id
1 'polypeptide(L)' 'MAPKLLYSNDLGATQSVRFELTKKELAFWNVDLQQAVEPGELSIWVAPHSRAGIPVKIKLTTTESS' A
#
# COMPACT_ATOMS: atom_id res chain seq x y z
N MET A 1 -0.81 -21.03 -35.57
CA MET A 1 -1.12 -20.99 -34.13
C MET A 1 -0.32 -19.86 -33.50
N ALA A 2 -0.97 -18.84 -32.93
CA ALA A 2 -0.29 -17.75 -32.23
C ALA A 2 -0.12 -18.10 -30.73
N PRO A 3 0.99 -17.72 -30.08
CA PRO A 3 1.19 -18.02 -28.67
C PRO A 3 0.21 -17.24 -27.79
N LYS A 4 -0.40 -17.93 -26.83
CA LYS A 4 -1.28 -17.35 -25.82
C LYS A 4 -0.46 -16.42 -24.93
N LEU A 5 -0.67 -15.12 -25.06
CA LEU A 5 -0.08 -14.11 -24.19
C LEU A 5 -0.55 -14.37 -22.75
N LEU A 6 0.39 -14.65 -21.85
CA LEU A 6 0.17 -15.04 -20.45
C LEU A 6 -0.24 -13.86 -19.54
N TYR A 7 -1.01 -12.91 -20.07
CA TYR A 7 -1.62 -11.83 -19.29
C TYR A 7 -3.02 -11.52 -19.83
N SER A 8 -3.87 -12.54 -19.94
CA SER A 8 -5.29 -12.30 -20.18
C SER A 8 -5.97 -12.10 -18.83
N ASN A 9 -5.99 -10.86 -18.33
CA ASN A 9 -7.22 -10.45 -17.65
C ASN A 9 -8.27 -10.44 -18.76
N ASP A 10 -9.28 -11.31 -18.71
CA ASP A 10 -10.31 -11.34 -19.74
C ASP A 10 -10.93 -9.92 -19.85
N LEU A 11 -11.25 -9.47 -21.07
CA LEU A 11 -11.82 -8.15 -21.28
C LEU A 11 -13.13 -8.03 -20.46
N GLY A 12 -13.14 -7.15 -19.46
CA GLY A 12 -14.28 -6.95 -18.56
C GLY A 12 -14.25 -7.79 -17.27
N ALA A 13 -13.25 -8.64 -17.07
CA ALA A 13 -13.07 -9.35 -15.81
C ALA A 13 -12.66 -8.38 -14.70
N THR A 14 -13.37 -8.45 -13.57
CA THR A 14 -12.99 -7.78 -12.33
C THR A 14 -12.08 -8.70 -11.54
N GLN A 15 -10.99 -8.16 -11.01
CA GLN A 15 -10.07 -8.87 -10.13
C GLN A 15 -9.98 -8.18 -8.78
N SER A 16 -10.09 -8.95 -7.70
CA SER A 16 -9.75 -8.49 -6.35
C SER A 16 -8.25 -8.58 -6.15
N VAL A 17 -7.63 -7.48 -5.74
CA VAL A 17 -6.22 -7.41 -5.36
C VAL A 17 -6.09 -7.05 -3.88
N ARG A 18 -5.10 -7.64 -3.21
CA ARG A 18 -4.83 -7.40 -1.79
C ARG A 18 -3.40 -6.92 -1.63
N PHE A 19 -3.24 -5.84 -0.89
CA PHE A 19 -1.96 -5.32 -0.45
C PHE A 19 -1.89 -5.43 1.06
N GLU A 20 -0.72 -5.79 1.57
CA GLU A 20 -0.47 -5.85 3.01
C GLU A 20 0.62 -4.84 3.35
N LEU A 21 0.32 -3.93 4.28
CA LEU A 21 1.26 -2.96 4.81
C LEU A 21 1.60 -3.38 6.23
N THR A 22 2.87 -3.67 6.47
CA THR A 22 3.40 -4.00 7.79
C THR A 22 4.25 -2.85 8.31
N LYS A 23 4.78 -2.98 9.52
CA LYS A 23 5.74 -2.01 10.07
C LYS A 23 6.94 -1.80 9.14
N LYS A 24 7.31 -2.80 8.33
CA LYS A 24 8.46 -2.71 7.42
C LYS A 24 8.24 -1.69 6.31
N GLU A 25 7.03 -1.64 5.73
CA GLU A 25 6.69 -0.68 4.67
C GLU A 25 6.43 0.73 5.22
N LEU A 26 6.07 0.83 6.50
CA LEU A 26 5.74 2.09 7.17
C LEU A 26 6.94 2.74 7.88
N ALA A 27 8.02 1.99 8.10
CA ALA A 27 9.18 2.49 8.82
C ALA A 27 9.99 3.48 7.96
N PHE A 28 10.49 4.52 8.59
CA PHE A 28 11.43 5.47 8.01
C PHE A 28 12.57 5.74 8.98
N TRP A 29 13.67 6.30 8.49
CA TRP A 29 14.77 6.76 9.33
C TRP A 29 14.39 8.08 9.97
N ASN A 30 14.19 8.06 11.29
CA ASN A 30 13.91 9.27 12.07
C ASN A 30 15.19 10.09 12.33
N VAL A 31 15.07 11.20 13.07
CA VAL A 31 16.19 12.09 13.41
C VAL A 31 17.27 11.43 14.27
N ASP A 32 16.92 10.36 14.97
CA ASP A 32 17.83 9.57 15.81
C ASP A 32 18.53 8.45 15.02
N LEU A 33 18.37 8.41 13.70
CA LEU A 33 18.87 7.36 12.82
C LEU A 33 18.37 5.97 13.23
N GLN A 34 17.09 5.87 13.58
CA GLN A 34 16.40 4.62 13.86
C GLN A 34 15.33 4.37 12.81
N GLN A 35 15.16 3.11 12.37
CA GLN A 35 13.99 2.73 11.60
C GLN A 35 12.80 2.59 12.54
N ALA A 36 11.88 3.54 12.45
CA ALA A 36 10.72 3.62 13.34
C ALA A 36 9.44 3.85 12.56
N VAL A 37 8.33 3.40 13.14
CA VAL A 37 6.97 3.75 12.72
C VAL A 37 6.39 4.63 13.82
N GLU A 38 5.96 5.83 13.45
CA GLU A 38 5.41 6.79 14.41
C GLU A 38 3.87 6.86 14.31
N PRO A 39 3.17 7.15 15.42
CA PRO A 39 1.75 7.48 15.39
C PRO A 39 1.47 8.68 14.48
N GLY A 40 0.36 8.62 13.75
CA GLY A 40 0.01 9.69 12.83
C GLY A 40 -1.14 9.33 11.91
N GLU A 41 -1.49 10.26 11.04
CA GLU A 41 -2.44 10.02 9.96
C GLU A 41 -1.65 9.67 8.68
N LEU A 42 -1.93 8.51 8.10
CA LEU A 42 -1.41 8.12 6.80
C LEU A 42 -2.51 8.32 5.75
N SER A 43 -2.10 8.80 4.58
CA SER A 43 -2.92 8.77 3.37
C SER A 43 -2.46 7.61 2.50
N ILE A 44 -3.38 6.76 2.07
CA ILE A 44 -3.12 5.59 1.23
C ILE A 44 -3.80 5.80 -0.12
N TRP A 45 -3.05 5.60 -1.20
CA TRP A 45 -3.54 5.67 -2.57
C TRP A 45 -3.41 4.31 -3.25
N VAL A 46 -4.46 3.90 -3.96
CA VAL A 46 -4.44 2.78 -4.90
C VAL A 46 -5.01 3.29 -6.22
N ALA A 47 -4.17 3.42 -7.23
CA ALA A 47 -4.54 4.01 -8.51
C ALA A 47 -3.67 3.44 -9.66
N PRO A 48 -4.12 3.55 -10.93
CA PRO A 48 -3.34 3.08 -12.08
C PRO A 48 -2.01 3.83 -12.29
N HIS A 49 -1.86 5.04 -11.75
CA HIS A 49 -0.64 5.83 -11.82
C HIS A 49 -0.57 6.88 -10.70
N SER A 50 0.64 7.42 -10.45
CA SER A 50 0.94 8.31 -9.31
C SER A 50 0.21 9.66 -9.31
N ARG A 51 -0.31 10.10 -10.48
CA ARG A 51 -1.07 11.36 -10.62
C ARG A 51 -2.58 11.22 -10.41
N ALA A 52 -3.09 10.03 -10.11
CA ALA A 52 -4.52 9.76 -9.97
C ALA A 52 -4.87 9.16 -8.61
N GLY A 53 -6.17 9.06 -8.34
CA GLY A 53 -6.73 8.43 -7.16
C GLY A 53 -7.16 9.44 -6.08
N ILE A 54 -8.04 8.97 -5.20
CA ILE A 54 -8.47 9.69 -4.00
C ILE A 54 -7.86 8.94 -2.81
N PRO A 55 -7.15 9.62 -1.89
CA PRO A 55 -6.58 8.95 -0.74
C PRO A 55 -7.67 8.47 0.21
N VAL A 56 -7.41 7.34 0.84
CA VAL A 56 -8.06 6.95 2.10
C VAL A 56 -7.14 7.32 3.24
N LYS A 57 -7.69 7.93 4.30
CA LYS A 57 -6.95 8.29 5.51
C LYS A 57 -7.09 7.20 6.55
N ILE A 58 -5.97 6.79 7.15
CA ILE A 58 -5.93 5.87 8.28
C ILE A 58 -5.16 6.50 9.43
N LYS A 59 -5.54 6.18 10.67
CA LYS A 59 -4.82 6.63 11.86
C LYS A 59 -3.99 5.49 12.42
N LEU A 60 -2.67 5.70 12.49
CA LEU A 60 -1.76 4.85 13.24
C LEU A 60 -1.75 5.28 14.70
N THR A 61 -2.00 4.31 15.57
CA THR A 61 -1.89 4.46 17.02
C THR A 61 -0.77 3.57 17.53
N THR A 62 0.07 4.05 18.45
CA THR A 62 0.93 3.14 19.23
C THR A 62 0.01 2.27 20.07
N THR A 63 -0.01 0.96 19.80
CA THR A 63 -0.49 0.02 20.80
C THR A 63 0.61 -0.10 21.84
N GLU A 64 0.45 0.54 22.99
CA GLU A 64 1.23 0.17 24.17
C GLU A 64 0.84 -1.28 24.52
N SER A 65 1.70 -2.22 24.15
CA SER A 65 1.63 -3.57 24.69
C SER A 65 2.17 -3.50 26.12
N SER A 66 1.25 -3.46 27.10
CA SER A 66 1.55 -3.86 28.49
C SER A 66 2.01 -5.31 28.55
#